data_AF-A0A7C4UQG8-F1
#
_entry.id   AF-A0A7C4UQG8-F1
#
_cell.length_a   1.000
_cell.length_b   1.000
_cell.length_c   1.000
_cell.angle_alpha   90.00
_cell.angle_beta   90.00
_cell.angle_gamma   90.00
#
_symmetry.space_group_name_H-M   'P 1'
#
loop_
_entity.id
_entity.type
_entity.pdbx_description
1 polymer ?
#
loop_
_entity_poly.entity_id
_entity_poly.type
_entity_poly.pdbx_seq_one_letter_code
_entity_poly.pdbx_strand_id
1 'polypeptide(L)' 'MSSMLYLDYNASAPLRPEALAAMQPWLQAPGNPASAHGAGRKVRQALE' A
#
# COMPACT_ATOMS: atom_id res chain seq x y z
N MET A 1 8.84 29.24 8.94
CA MET A 1 7.62 28.57 8.45
C MET A 1 7.09 27.72 9.59
N SER A 2 5.85 27.94 10.02
CA SER A 2 5.27 27.18 11.13
C SER A 2 5.02 25.74 10.69
N SER A 3 5.61 24.76 11.37
CA SER A 3 5.29 23.35 11.12
C SER A 3 3.90 23.05 11.66
N MET A 4 3.01 22.54 10.82
CA MET A 4 1.69 22.08 11.24
C MET A 4 1.84 20.88 12.19
N LEU A 5 1.27 20.97 13.39
CA LEU A 5 1.21 19.86 14.33
C LEU A 5 -0.06 19.06 14.06
N TYR A 6 0.09 17.77 13.73
CA TYR A 6 -1.03 16.84 13.54
C TYR A 6 -1.27 16.08 14.85
N LEU A 7 -2.38 16.38 15.52
CA LEU A 7 -2.71 15.86 16.87
C LEU A 7 -3.95 14.95 16.90
N ASP A 8 -4.32 14.37 15.76
CA ASP A 8 -5.52 13.51 15.63
C ASP A 8 -5.19 12.08 15.18
N TYR A 9 -4.16 11.48 15.77
CA TYR A 9 -3.74 10.10 15.47
C TYR A 9 -4.78 9.04 15.86
N ASN A 10 -5.77 9.39 16.69
CA ASN A 10 -6.86 8.49 17.04
C ASN A 10 -7.90 8.34 15.92
N ALA A 11 -8.09 9.37 15.08
CA ALA A 11 -8.99 9.29 13.94
C ALA A 11 -8.35 8.55 12.75
N SER A 12 -7.09 8.89 12.44
CA SER A 12 -6.28 8.22 11.42
C SER A 12 -4.82 8.64 11.55
N ALA A 13 -3.93 8.00 10.78
CA ALA A 13 -2.50 8.31 10.78
C ALA A 13 -2.00 8.59 9.36
N PRO A 14 -1.03 9.51 9.18
CA PRO A 14 -0.31 9.64 7.93
C PRO A 14 0.30 8.30 7.51
N LEU A 15 0.23 7.98 6.22
CA LEU A 15 0.86 6.79 5.69
C LEU A 15 2.38 6.85 5.92
N ARG A 16 2.93 5.81 6.53
CA ARG A 16 4.37 5.70 6.73
C ARG A 16 5.09 5.61 5.38
N PRO A 17 6.26 6.25 5.21
CA PRO A 17 7.04 6.13 3.98
C PRO A 17 7.35 4.68 3.59
N GLU A 18 7.61 3.81 4.57
CA GLU A 18 7.89 2.40 4.30
C GLU A 18 6.64 1.65 3.78
N ALA A 19 5.46 1.99 4.31
CA ALA A 19 4.20 1.41 3.84
C ALA A 19 3.87 1.88 2.41
N LEU A 20 4.06 3.17 2.12
CA LEU A 20 3.92 3.70 0.77
C LEU A 20 4.86 2.99 -0.22
N ALA A 21 6.13 2.85 0.13
CA ALA A 21 7.12 2.18 -0.71
C ALA A 21 6.78 0.70 -0.96
N ALA A 22 6.26 -0.01 0.04
CA ALA A 22 5.83 -1.40 -0.11
C ALA A 22 4.61 -1.54 -1.04
N MET A 23 3.67 -0.60 -1.00
CA MET A 23 2.47 -0.61 -1.84
C MET A 23 2.75 -0.22 -3.30
N GLN A 24 3.67 0.74 -3.51
CA GLN A 24 3.86 1.41 -4.80
C GLN A 24 4.10 0.48 -6.01
N PRO A 25 4.90 -0.60 -5.93
CA PRO A 25 5.10 -1.54 -7.04
C PRO A 25 3.81 -2.23 -7.50
N TRP A 26 2.81 -2.35 -6.61
CA TRP A 26 1.61 -3.14 -6.85
C TRP A 26 0.41 -2.29 -7.31
N LEU A 27 0.42 -0.98 -7.05
CA LEU A 27 -0.69 -0.08 -7.41
C LEU A 27 -0.99 -0.01 -8.91
N GLN A 28 -0.02 -0.35 -9.75
CA GLN A 28 -0.17 -0.38 -11.22
C GLN A 28 -0.11 -1.81 -11.78
N ALA A 29 0.03 -2.82 -10.92
CA ALA A 29 0.14 -4.20 -11.35
C ALA A 29 -1.25 -4.78 -11.69
N PRO A 30 -1.49 -5.27 -12.92
CA PRO A 30 -2.78 -5.86 -13.25
C PRO A 30 -2.91 -7.26 -12.64
N GLY A 31 -4.07 -7.56 -12.07
CA GLY A 31 -4.42 -8.91 -11.62
C GLY A 31 -5.28 -8.93 -10.36
N ASN A 32 -5.97 -10.06 -10.17
CA ASN A 32 -6.64 -10.39 -8.92
C ASN A 32 -5.82 -11.47 -8.20
N PRO A 33 -5.33 -11.25 -6.96
CA PRO A 33 -4.59 -12.25 -6.17
C PRO A 33 -5.31 -13.60 -6.00
N ALA A 34 -6.64 -13.65 -6.13
CA ALA A 34 -7.42 -14.87 -6.08
C ALA A 34 -7.40 -15.69 -7.38
N SER A 35 -6.94 -15.11 -8.49
CA SER A 35 -6.91 -15.79 -9.78
C SER A 35 -5.76 -16.80 -9.88
N ALA A 36 -6.06 -18.01 -10.36
CA ALA A 36 -5.07 -19.06 -10.54
C ALA A 36 -4.08 -18.82 -11.71
N HIS A 37 -4.41 -17.92 -12.65
CA HIS A 37 -3.56 -17.63 -13.82
C HIS A 37 -2.35 -16.76 -13.47
N GLY A 38 -1.38 -16.67 -14.40
CA GLY A 38 -0.06 -16.06 -14.15
C GLY A 38 -0.09 -14.66 -13.55
N ALA A 39 -0.93 -13.76 -14.08
CA ALA A 39 -1.07 -12.41 -13.54
C ALA A 39 -1.55 -12.40 -12.07
N GLY A 40 -2.51 -13.26 -11.70
CA GLY A 40 -3.01 -13.37 -10.32
C GLY A 40 -1.95 -13.93 -9.36
N ARG A 41 -1.25 -14.98 -9.77
CA ARG A 41 -0.14 -15.55 -8.98
C ARG A 41 0.98 -14.54 -8.74
N LYS A 42 1.27 -13.66 -9.72
CA LYS A 42 2.28 -12.62 -9.58
C LYS A 42 1.88 -11.59 -8.52
N VAL A 43 0.65 -11.09 -8.55
CA VAL A 43 0.20 -10.07 -7.58
C VAL A 43 -0.18 -10.63 -6.21
N ARG A 44 -0.26 -11.96 -6.05
CA ARG A 44 -0.42 -12.60 -4.73
C ARG A 44 0.73 -12.27 -3.76
N GLN A 45 1.93 -12.04 -4.28
CA GLN A 45 3.10 -11.61 -3.50
C GLN A 45 2.91 -10.24 -2.83
N ALA A 46 1.88 -9.47 -3.19
CA ALA A 46 1.56 -8.23 -2.48
C ALA A 46 0.91 -8.47 -1.10
N LEU A 47 0.46 -9.70 -0.82
CA LEU A 47 -0.28 -10.07 0.41
C LEU A 47 0.57 -10.86 1.42
N GLU A 48 1.71 -11.41 0.99
CA GLU A 48 2.57 -12.32 1.76
C GLU A 48 4.00 -11.75 1.84
#